data_AF-A0A914EA32-F1
#
_entry.id   AF-A0A914EA32-F1
#
_cell.length_a   1.000
_cell.length_b   1.000
_cell.length_c   1.000
_cell.angle_alpha   90.00
_cell.angle_beta   90.00
_cell.angle_gamma   90.00
#
_symmetry.space_group_name_H-M   'P 1'
#
loop_
_entity.id
_entity.type
_entity.pdbx_description
1 polymer ?
#
loop_
_entity_poly.entity_id
_entity_poly.type
_entity_poly.pdbx_seq_one_letter_code
_entity_poly.pdbx_strand_id
1 'polypeptide(L)'
;MVDSVKRNERRRNFYESIRKDPEEFMQIHGRKCPIHVDPVLARNANSANTLRKWQGDPNILIDRFDVRAHLDYIPEAKVLDKEMPIESVEELQCEYERYRILGVNEFQKVTEKSFLSSIAAKEFWPSSGNTSIKAELEKKKKSAEKKAAIGFSYDSETATNSKYLPDSDSDSEDELDEAEDFDLNIDLDGMNAEQVAGLNKIGQKYRIVGGSYINLLKMDRKEQLETAEIKEIDRAKLALSVKFMHKLL
;
A
#
# COMPACT_ATOMS: atom_id res chain seq x y z
N MET A 1 -24.21 -12.58 -28.03
CA MET A 1 -23.72 -11.20 -28.21
C MET A 1 -23.08 -10.81 -26.89
N VAL A 2 -21.77 -10.54 -26.85
CA VAL A 2 -21.08 -10.25 -25.59
C VAL A 2 -21.53 -8.86 -25.12
N ASP A 3 -22.05 -8.77 -23.90
CA ASP A 3 -22.53 -7.53 -23.32
C ASP A 3 -21.37 -6.55 -23.08
N SER A 4 -21.32 -5.49 -23.87
CA SER A 4 -20.28 -4.46 -23.83
C SER A 4 -20.24 -3.75 -22.48
N VAL A 5 -21.37 -3.64 -21.78
CA VAL A 5 -21.46 -2.98 -20.46
C VAL A 5 -20.75 -3.84 -19.42
N LYS A 6 -21.10 -5.14 -19.36
CA LYS A 6 -20.49 -6.11 -18.44
C LYS A 6 -19.00 -6.33 -18.72
N ARG A 7 -18.54 -6.11 -19.96
CA ARG A 7 -17.11 -6.12 -20.30
C ARG A 7 -16.40 -4.85 -19.84
N ASN A 8 -17.03 -3.68 -19.99
CA ASN A 8 -16.44 -2.42 -19.56
C ASN A 8 -16.33 -2.34 -18.04
N GLU A 9 -17.34 -2.81 -17.32
CA GLU A 9 -17.35 -2.90 -15.86
C GLU A 9 -16.26 -3.84 -15.34
N ARG A 10 -16.06 -5.01 -15.97
CA ARG A 10 -14.92 -5.90 -15.66
C ARG A 10 -13.57 -5.24 -15.89
N ARG A 11 -13.41 -4.46 -16.97
CA ARG A 11 -12.16 -3.72 -17.22
C ARG A 11 -11.96 -2.63 -16.17
N ARG A 12 -13.02 -1.92 -15.79
CA ARG A 12 -12.95 -0.90 -14.73
C ARG A 12 -12.55 -1.53 -13.40
N ASN A 13 -13.23 -2.59 -12.98
CA ASN A 13 -12.93 -3.29 -11.72
C ASN A 13 -11.53 -3.89 -11.73
N PHE A 14 -11.06 -4.43 -12.87
CA PHE A 14 -9.69 -4.91 -13.01
C PHE A 14 -8.67 -3.77 -12.92
N TYR A 15 -8.92 -2.63 -13.58
CA TYR A 15 -8.01 -1.49 -13.49
C TYR A 15 -8.03 -0.86 -12.10
N GLU A 16 -9.18 -0.79 -11.42
CA GLU A 16 -9.29 -0.34 -10.03
C GLU A 16 -8.59 -1.32 -9.07
N SER A 17 -8.64 -2.63 -9.31
CA SER A 17 -7.99 -3.63 -8.44
C SER A 17 -6.46 -3.69 -8.59
N ILE A 18 -5.91 -3.35 -9.77
CA ILE A 18 -4.45 -3.27 -9.98
C ILE A 18 -3.90 -1.86 -9.78
N ARG A 19 -4.78 -0.84 -9.77
CA ARG A 19 -4.40 0.55 -9.52
C ARG A 19 -4.18 0.69 -8.02
N LYS A 20 -2.96 0.34 -7.63
CA LYS A 20 -2.37 0.72 -6.35
C LYS A 20 -2.41 2.24 -6.21
N ASP A 21 -2.56 2.72 -4.98
CA ASP A 21 -2.59 4.16 -4.75
C ASP A 21 -1.26 4.76 -5.27
N PRO A 22 -1.29 5.75 -6.17
CA PRO A 22 -0.08 6.44 -6.61
C PRO A 22 0.74 7.03 -5.45
N GLU A 23 0.10 7.30 -4.31
CA GLU A 23 0.72 7.81 -3.09
C GLU A 23 1.24 6.71 -2.15
N GLU A 24 0.83 5.44 -2.33
CA GLU A 24 1.25 4.29 -1.50
C GLU A 24 2.76 4.00 -1.58
N PHE A 25 3.43 4.44 -2.66
CA PHE A 25 4.84 4.13 -2.91
C PHE A 25 5.63 5.37 -3.32
N MET A 26 5.85 6.30 -2.39
CA MET A 26 7.00 7.20 -2.54
C MET A 26 8.30 6.41 -2.32
N GLN A 27 8.80 5.77 -3.37
CA GLN A 27 10.08 5.08 -3.34
C GLN A 27 11.23 6.04 -3.64
N ILE A 28 12.12 6.21 -2.67
CA ILE A 28 13.36 6.98 -2.87
C ILE A 28 14.39 6.07 -3.52
N HIS A 29 14.64 6.30 -4.82
CA HIS A 29 15.68 5.59 -5.57
C HIS A 29 16.97 6.41 -5.63
N GLY A 30 18.04 5.91 -5.04
CA GLY A 30 19.37 6.49 -5.19
C GLY A 30 20.01 6.08 -6.52
N ARG A 31 20.46 7.05 -7.33
CA ARG A 31 21.32 6.78 -8.49
C ARG A 31 22.78 7.06 -8.12
N LYS A 32 23.71 6.20 -8.55
CA LYS A 32 25.14 6.47 -8.41
C LYS A 32 25.47 7.75 -9.17
N CYS A 33 26.03 8.74 -8.50
CA CYS A 33 26.54 9.96 -9.13
C CYS A 33 27.86 9.61 -9.86
N PRO A 34 27.91 9.67 -11.20
CA PRO A 34 29.13 9.35 -11.94
C PRO A 34 30.20 10.43 -11.70
N ILE A 35 31.37 10.01 -11.21
CA ILE A 35 32.52 10.88 -11.04
C ILE A 35 33.36 10.81 -12.32
N HIS A 36 33.48 11.95 -13.00
CA HIS A 36 34.29 12.06 -14.21
C HIS A 36 35.73 12.41 -13.85
N VAL A 37 36.68 11.50 -14.12
CA VAL A 37 38.11 11.72 -13.86
C VAL A 37 38.75 12.61 -14.93
N ASP A 38 38.23 12.55 -16.17
CA ASP A 38 38.69 13.42 -17.27
C ASP A 38 38.30 14.89 -16.99
N PRO A 39 39.29 15.82 -16.94
CA PRO A 39 39.04 17.24 -16.69
C PRO A 39 38.12 17.93 -17.70
N VAL A 40 38.03 17.44 -18.94
CA VAL A 40 37.14 18.03 -19.96
C VAL A 40 35.71 17.56 -19.72
N LEU A 41 35.51 16.27 -19.53
CA LEU A 41 34.22 15.69 -19.22
C LEU A 41 33.66 16.20 -17.88
N ALA A 42 34.52 16.35 -16.87
CA ALA A 42 34.15 16.93 -15.57
C ALA A 42 33.70 18.39 -15.69
N ARG A 43 34.39 19.22 -16.49
CA ARG A 43 33.96 20.61 -16.75
C ARG A 43 32.61 20.68 -17.47
N ASN A 44 32.37 19.79 -18.43
CA ASN A 44 31.10 19.75 -19.14
C ASN A 44 29.95 19.27 -18.24
N ALA A 45 30.19 18.24 -17.43
CA ALA A 45 29.23 17.72 -16.47
C ALA A 45 28.88 18.76 -15.38
N ASN A 46 29.87 19.55 -14.93
CA ASN A 46 29.68 20.62 -13.94
C ASN A 46 29.36 21.99 -14.55
N SER A 47 29.03 22.06 -15.84
CA SER A 47 28.73 23.32 -16.50
C SER A 47 27.39 23.89 -16.02
N ALA A 48 27.23 25.22 -16.10
CA ALA A 48 25.98 25.90 -15.76
C ALA A 48 24.78 25.51 -16.66
N ASN A 49 25.06 24.82 -17.77
CA ASN A 49 24.03 24.25 -18.63
C ASN A 49 23.51 22.92 -18.07
N THR A 50 24.30 22.17 -17.30
CA THR A 50 23.91 20.88 -16.73
C THR A 50 23.48 21.01 -15.27
N LEU A 51 24.22 21.80 -14.49
CA LEU A 51 23.96 22.01 -13.07
C LEU A 51 23.48 23.43 -12.80
N ARG A 52 22.59 23.57 -11.83
CA ARG A 52 22.05 24.84 -11.32
C ARG A 52 22.36 24.95 -9.84
N LYS A 53 22.53 26.18 -9.35
CA LYS A 53 22.64 26.43 -7.92
C LYS A 53 21.30 26.17 -7.26
N TRP A 54 21.30 25.42 -6.18
CA TRP A 54 20.11 25.21 -5.37
C TRP A 54 19.67 26.52 -4.73
N GLN A 55 18.36 26.81 -4.75
CA GLN A 55 17.85 28.06 -4.18
C GLN A 55 18.05 28.13 -2.66
N GLY A 56 17.95 27.00 -1.95
CA GLY A 56 18.12 26.95 -0.49
C GLY A 56 19.58 27.02 -0.02
N ASP A 57 20.55 26.70 -0.88
CA ASP A 57 21.98 26.83 -0.60
C ASP A 57 22.77 26.96 -1.91
N PRO A 58 23.30 28.16 -2.23
CA PRO A 58 24.06 28.40 -3.46
C PRO A 58 25.36 27.60 -3.60
N ASN A 59 25.85 26.97 -2.51
CA ASN A 59 27.02 26.10 -2.53
C ASN A 59 26.69 24.69 -3.05
N ILE A 60 25.40 24.34 -3.08
CA ILE A 60 24.92 23.04 -3.57
C ILE A 60 24.53 23.20 -5.05
N LEU A 61 25.12 22.36 -5.89
CA LEU A 61 24.75 22.23 -7.30
C LEU A 61 23.78 21.05 -7.47
N ILE A 62 22.68 21.30 -8.18
CA ILE A 62 21.65 20.30 -8.52
C ILE A 62 21.52 20.19 -10.04
N ASP A 63 21.03 19.04 -10.53
CA ASP A 63 20.75 18.87 -11.95
C ASP A 63 19.68 19.87 -12.41
N ARG A 64 19.82 20.42 -13.62
CA ARG A 64 18.80 21.31 -14.20
C ARG A 64 17.42 20.65 -14.35
N PHE A 65 17.37 19.32 -14.45
CA PHE A 65 16.14 18.54 -14.53
C PHE A 65 15.64 18.07 -13.16
N ASP A 66 16.37 18.36 -12.09
CA ASP A 66 15.85 18.16 -10.74
C ASP A 66 14.64 19.09 -10.55
N VAL A 67 13.52 18.55 -10.06
CA VAL A 67 12.26 19.31 -9.86
C VAL A 67 12.51 20.54 -8.99
N ARG A 68 13.43 20.40 -8.04
CA ARG A 68 13.98 21.44 -7.19
C ARG A 68 14.47 22.69 -7.94
N ALA A 69 15.05 22.54 -9.12
CA ALA A 69 15.54 23.66 -9.92
C ALA A 69 14.40 24.57 -10.48
N HIS A 70 13.15 24.09 -10.40
CA HIS A 70 11.95 24.77 -10.89
C HIS A 70 11.08 25.34 -9.78
N LEU A 71 11.50 25.20 -8.51
CA LEU A 71 10.83 25.89 -7.41
C LEU A 71 11.23 27.36 -7.47
N ASP A 72 10.25 28.27 -7.44
CA ASP A 72 10.50 29.72 -7.45
C ASP A 72 10.89 30.24 -6.07
N TYR A 73 10.31 29.64 -5.04
CA TYR A 73 10.52 29.99 -3.63
C TYR A 73 10.47 28.72 -2.79
N ILE A 74 11.46 28.59 -1.90
CA ILE A 74 11.48 27.53 -0.89
C ILE A 74 11.36 28.24 0.45
N PRO A 75 10.25 28.07 1.18
CA PRO A 75 10.13 28.64 2.50
C PRO A 75 11.24 28.09 3.39
N GLU A 76 11.87 28.96 4.17
CA GLU A 76 12.77 28.51 5.22
C GLU A 76 12.00 27.56 6.13
N ALA A 77 12.61 26.40 6.40
CA ALA A 77 12.04 25.46 7.35
C ALA A 77 11.96 26.20 8.69
N LYS A 78 10.75 26.64 9.06
CA LYS A 78 10.49 27.13 10.40
C LYS A 78 10.92 25.99 11.31
N VAL A 79 11.95 26.23 12.12
CA VAL A 79 12.15 25.40 13.31
C VAL A 79 10.85 25.58 14.06
N LEU A 80 9.97 24.58 13.98
CA LEU A 80 8.75 24.59 14.75
C LEU A 80 9.23 24.61 16.19
N ASP A 81 9.18 25.80 16.81
CA ASP A 81 9.40 25.91 18.23
C ASP A 81 8.49 24.87 18.87
N LYS A 82 9.09 23.98 19.66
CA LYS A 82 8.41 22.83 20.29
C LYS A 82 7.21 23.25 21.14
N GLU A 83 7.02 24.55 21.35
CA GLU A 83 6.03 25.16 22.24
C GLU A 83 4.84 25.80 21.52
N MET A 84 4.78 25.81 20.18
CA MET A 84 3.55 26.26 19.50
C MET A 84 2.38 25.34 19.87
N PRO A 85 1.35 25.85 20.58
CA PRO A 85 0.18 25.06 20.93
C PRO A 85 -0.49 24.59 19.65
N ILE A 86 -0.95 23.34 19.62
CA ILE A 86 -1.81 22.87 18.54
C ILE A 86 -3.18 23.52 18.74
N GLU A 87 -3.54 24.45 17.85
CA GLU A 87 -4.75 25.26 17.99
C GLU A 87 -5.98 24.60 17.36
N SER A 88 -5.78 23.70 16.37
CA SER A 88 -6.84 23.03 15.62
C SER A 88 -6.94 21.53 15.95
N VAL A 89 -8.18 21.01 15.94
CA VAL A 89 -8.45 19.57 16.11
C VAL A 89 -7.87 18.77 14.95
N GLU A 90 -7.95 19.32 13.75
CA GLU A 90 -7.38 18.75 12.52
C GLU A 90 -5.84 18.65 12.63
N GLU A 91 -5.18 19.70 13.14
CA GLU A 91 -3.73 19.66 13.36
C GLU A 91 -3.33 18.59 14.40
N LEU A 92 -4.12 18.42 15.46
CA LEU A 92 -3.89 17.37 16.46
C LEU A 92 -4.05 15.98 15.85
N GLN A 93 -5.07 15.80 15.01
CA GLN A 93 -5.31 14.57 14.28
C GLN A 93 -4.15 14.26 13.33
N CYS A 94 -3.67 15.24 12.57
CA CYS A 94 -2.51 15.06 11.68
C CYS A 94 -1.24 14.69 12.46
N GLU A 95 -0.99 15.33 13.62
CA GLU A 95 0.16 14.99 14.47
C GLU A 95 0.05 13.58 15.05
N TYR A 96 -1.16 13.17 15.45
CA TYR A 96 -1.44 11.81 15.87
C TYR A 96 -1.15 10.80 14.75
N GLU A 97 -1.73 10.98 13.57
CA GLU A 97 -1.56 10.07 12.43
C GLU A 97 -0.09 9.96 12.02
N ARG A 98 0.62 11.09 11.97
CA ARG A 98 2.04 11.16 11.63
C ARG A 98 2.93 10.34 12.57
N TYR A 99 2.59 10.32 13.86
CA TYR A 99 3.44 9.74 14.89
C TYR A 99 2.86 8.51 15.60
N ARG A 100 1.66 8.07 15.21
CA ARG A 100 0.92 6.96 15.82
C ARG A 100 1.79 5.73 16.02
N ILE A 101 2.42 5.26 14.95
CA ILE A 101 3.26 4.05 14.95
C ILE A 101 4.54 4.26 15.76
N LEU A 102 5.16 5.43 15.65
CA LEU A 102 6.40 5.74 16.37
C LEU A 102 6.19 5.77 17.88
N GLY A 103 5.11 6.40 18.35
CA GLY A 103 4.78 6.45 19.78
C GLY A 103 4.45 5.08 20.36
N VAL A 104 3.72 4.23 19.63
CA VAL A 104 3.45 2.84 20.06
C VAL A 104 4.73 1.99 20.06
N ASN A 105 5.57 2.11 19.03
CA ASN A 105 6.85 1.39 18.97
C ASN A 105 7.79 1.79 20.11
N GLU A 106 7.87 3.09 20.45
CA GLU A 106 8.65 3.57 21.59
C GLU A 106 8.10 3.00 22.92
N PHE A 107 6.77 2.96 23.07
CA PHE A 107 6.12 2.37 24.25
C PHE A 107 6.40 0.85 24.39
N GLN A 108 6.30 0.12 23.28
CA GLN A 108 6.56 -1.33 23.22
C GLN A 108 8.06 -1.67 23.20
N LYS A 109 8.94 -0.67 23.14
CA LYS A 109 10.40 -0.81 23.01
C LYS A 109 10.82 -1.59 21.75
N VAL A 110 10.05 -1.46 20.68
CA VAL A 110 10.39 -2.00 19.37
C VAL A 110 11.45 -1.11 18.74
N THR A 111 12.60 -1.70 18.40
CA THR A 111 13.68 -0.95 17.74
C THR A 111 13.32 -0.65 16.29
N GLU A 112 13.73 0.52 15.80
CA GLU A 112 13.54 0.93 14.41
C GLU A 112 14.06 -0.12 13.42
N LYS A 113 15.26 -0.66 13.66
CA LYS A 113 15.84 -1.72 12.82
C LYS A 113 14.94 -2.95 12.72
N SER A 114 14.36 -3.39 13.85
CA SER A 114 13.46 -4.54 13.87
C SER A 114 12.18 -4.25 13.11
N PHE A 115 11.60 -3.06 13.32
CA PHE A 115 10.36 -2.65 12.67
C PHE A 115 10.53 -2.49 11.14
N LEU A 116 11.60 -1.83 10.71
CA LEU A 116 11.97 -1.73 9.29
C LEU A 116 12.24 -3.09 8.66
N SER A 117 12.83 -4.02 9.41
CA SER A 117 13.03 -5.39 8.95
C SER A 117 11.71 -6.13 8.78
N SER A 118 10.73 -5.93 9.69
CA SER A 118 9.39 -6.49 9.51
C SER A 118 8.65 -5.85 8.34
N ILE A 119 8.86 -4.55 8.10
CA ILE A 119 8.31 -3.87 6.92
C ILE A 119 8.86 -4.48 5.64
N ALA A 120 10.19 -4.51 5.52
CA ALA A 120 10.86 -5.11 4.37
C ALA A 120 10.47 -6.59 4.19
N ALA A 121 10.34 -7.35 5.27
CA ALA A 121 9.86 -8.73 5.18
C ALA A 121 8.44 -8.79 4.61
N LYS A 122 7.49 -7.99 5.10
CA LYS A 122 6.11 -7.97 4.60
C LYS A 122 6.01 -7.47 3.16
N GLU A 123 6.83 -6.50 2.76
CA GLU A 123 6.82 -5.91 1.42
C GLU A 123 7.50 -6.79 0.37
N PHE A 124 8.71 -7.30 0.66
CA PHE A 124 9.51 -8.10 -0.28
C PHE A 124 9.17 -9.59 -0.23
N TRP A 125 8.71 -10.05 0.94
CA TRP A 125 8.29 -11.42 1.19
C TRP A 125 6.89 -11.40 1.81
N PRO A 126 5.87 -10.85 1.10
CA PRO A 126 4.50 -10.93 1.57
C PRO A 126 4.27 -12.36 1.99
N SER A 127 3.99 -12.54 3.28
CA SER A 127 3.97 -13.84 3.93
C SER A 127 3.24 -14.78 2.98
N SER A 128 3.86 -15.89 2.62
CA SER A 128 3.31 -16.90 1.69
C SER A 128 2.08 -17.62 2.28
N GLY A 129 1.32 -16.93 3.12
CA GLY A 129 0.09 -17.36 3.76
C GLY A 129 -1.09 -17.52 2.81
N ASN A 130 -1.13 -16.85 1.64
CA ASN A 130 -2.30 -16.96 0.74
C ASN A 130 -2.03 -17.38 -0.71
N THR A 131 -0.78 -17.64 -1.13
CA THR A 131 -0.50 -18.11 -2.52
C THR A 131 0.05 -19.54 -2.60
N SER A 132 0.72 -20.05 -1.58
CA SER A 132 1.16 -21.46 -1.59
C SER A 132 -0.04 -22.42 -1.54
N ILE A 133 -1.07 -22.07 -0.76
CA ILE A 133 -2.36 -22.78 -0.66
C ILE A 133 -3.16 -22.64 -1.97
N LYS A 134 -3.24 -21.45 -2.58
CA LYS A 134 -3.86 -21.24 -3.91
C LYS A 134 -3.12 -22.02 -5.01
N ALA A 135 -1.80 -22.06 -5.01
CA ALA A 135 -1.00 -22.80 -5.99
C ALA A 135 -1.12 -24.32 -5.84
N GLU A 136 -1.31 -24.84 -4.61
CA GLU A 136 -1.52 -26.26 -4.35
C GLU A 136 -2.95 -26.71 -4.72
N LEU A 137 -3.96 -25.84 -4.51
CA LEU A 137 -5.33 -26.04 -4.96
C LEU A 137 -5.47 -25.93 -6.49
N GLU A 138 -4.78 -24.99 -7.13
CA GLU A 138 -4.67 -24.85 -8.58
C GLU A 138 -4.00 -26.07 -9.24
N LYS A 139 -2.98 -26.66 -8.60
CA LYS A 139 -2.36 -27.90 -9.09
C LYS A 139 -3.28 -29.10 -8.94
N LYS A 140 -4.04 -29.20 -7.83
CA LYS A 140 -5.06 -30.25 -7.64
C LYS A 140 -6.20 -30.12 -8.67
N LYS A 141 -6.72 -28.90 -8.93
CA LYS A 141 -7.72 -28.65 -9.98
C LYS A 141 -7.19 -28.94 -11.40
N LYS A 142 -6.00 -28.47 -11.75
CA LYS A 142 -5.39 -28.69 -13.08
C LYS A 142 -5.04 -30.16 -13.37
N SER A 143 -4.72 -30.94 -12.34
CA SER A 143 -4.45 -32.38 -12.49
C SER A 143 -5.72 -33.23 -12.63
N ALA A 144 -6.87 -32.74 -12.17
CA ALA A 144 -8.15 -33.43 -12.27
C ALA A 144 -8.87 -33.17 -13.61
N GLU A 145 -8.69 -31.98 -14.21
CA GLU A 145 -9.43 -31.55 -15.40
C GLU A 145 -8.75 -31.87 -16.76
N LYS A 146 -7.44 -32.15 -16.79
CA LYS A 146 -6.68 -32.28 -18.06
C LYS A 146 -5.97 -33.63 -18.25
N LYS A 147 -6.71 -34.73 -18.06
CA LYS A 147 -6.37 -36.01 -18.73
C LYS A 147 -7.59 -36.60 -19.44
N ALA A 148 -8.09 -35.88 -20.43
CA ALA A 148 -8.82 -36.46 -21.56
C ALA A 148 -7.86 -36.47 -22.77
N ALA A 149 -7.51 -37.67 -23.23
CA ALA A 149 -6.61 -37.88 -24.35
C ALA A 149 -7.32 -37.63 -25.69
N ILE A 150 -6.88 -36.63 -26.46
CA ILE A 150 -7.28 -36.46 -27.86
C ILE A 150 -6.27 -37.22 -28.71
N GLY A 151 -6.68 -38.35 -29.27
CA GLY A 151 -5.90 -39.10 -30.26
C GLY A 151 -5.96 -38.38 -31.61
N PHE A 152 -4.81 -37.99 -32.14
CA PHE A 152 -4.67 -37.47 -33.50
C PHE A 152 -4.15 -38.61 -34.40
N SER A 153 -4.87 -38.97 -35.45
CA SER A 153 -4.34 -39.82 -36.53
C SER A 153 -4.14 -39.00 -37.79
N TYR A 154 -2.93 -39.04 -38.35
CA TYR A 154 -2.61 -38.44 -39.66
C TYR A 154 -3.02 -39.40 -40.76
N ASP A 155 -4.31 -39.44 -41.08
CA ASP A 155 -4.77 -39.87 -42.40
C ASP A 155 -6.24 -39.46 -42.56
N SER A 156 -6.47 -38.37 -43.29
CA SER A 156 -7.70 -38.00 -44.02
C SER A 156 -7.88 -36.48 -44.04
N GLU A 157 -7.71 -35.89 -45.21
CA GLU A 157 -8.07 -34.50 -45.51
C GLU A 157 -9.58 -34.31 -45.43
N THR A 158 -10.12 -33.92 -44.28
CA THR A 158 -11.40 -33.19 -44.19
C THR A 158 -11.51 -32.45 -42.85
N ALA A 159 -11.53 -31.11 -42.89
CA ALA A 159 -11.81 -30.29 -41.72
C ALA A 159 -13.30 -30.39 -41.36
N THR A 160 -13.62 -31.07 -40.26
CA THR A 160 -14.97 -31.07 -39.70
C THR A 160 -15.12 -29.92 -38.71
N ASN A 161 -15.98 -28.97 -39.07
CA ASN A 161 -16.43 -27.87 -38.20
C ASN A 161 -17.01 -28.44 -36.90
N SER A 162 -16.36 -28.20 -35.76
CA SER A 162 -16.94 -28.45 -34.44
C SER A 162 -17.41 -27.13 -33.81
N LYS A 163 -18.67 -27.18 -33.35
CA LYS A 163 -19.42 -26.09 -32.73
C LYS A 163 -18.79 -25.73 -31.38
N TYR A 164 -18.65 -24.43 -31.13
CA TYR A 164 -18.29 -23.86 -29.84
C TYR A 164 -19.29 -24.32 -28.76
N LEU A 165 -18.79 -24.95 -27.70
CA LEU A 165 -19.50 -25.10 -26.43
C LEU A 165 -19.26 -23.85 -25.57
N PRO A 166 -20.26 -23.38 -24.79
CA PRO A 166 -20.07 -22.28 -23.87
C PRO A 166 -19.16 -22.69 -22.72
N ASP A 167 -18.20 -21.81 -22.42
CA ASP A 167 -17.21 -21.94 -21.36
C ASP A 167 -17.91 -22.08 -20.00
N SER A 168 -17.41 -23.02 -19.20
CA SER A 168 -17.95 -23.35 -17.88
C SER A 168 -17.62 -22.20 -16.92
N ASP A 169 -18.65 -21.49 -16.46
CA ASP A 169 -18.58 -20.47 -15.42
C ASP A 169 -17.88 -21.03 -14.16
N SER A 170 -16.63 -20.65 -13.95
CA SER A 170 -15.94 -20.82 -12.67
C SER A 170 -15.88 -19.45 -11.99
N ASP A 171 -16.90 -19.20 -11.16
CA ASP A 171 -17.01 -18.10 -10.20
C ASP A 171 -15.94 -18.27 -9.09
N SER A 172 -14.67 -18.04 -9.42
CA SER A 172 -13.66 -17.76 -8.42
C SER A 172 -13.60 -16.25 -8.24
N GLU A 173 -14.45 -15.73 -7.35
CA GLU A 173 -14.30 -14.39 -6.79
C GLU A 173 -12.92 -14.34 -6.12
N ASP A 174 -11.98 -13.71 -6.81
CA ASP A 174 -10.63 -13.51 -6.33
C ASP A 174 -10.70 -12.79 -4.98
N GLU A 175 -10.25 -13.49 -3.95
CA GLU A 175 -9.93 -12.93 -2.63
C GLU A 175 -9.13 -11.65 -2.83
N LEU A 176 -9.78 -10.55 -2.46
CA LEU A 176 -9.19 -9.25 -2.25
C LEU A 176 -8.02 -9.44 -1.28
N ASP A 177 -6.79 -9.37 -1.78
CA ASP A 177 -5.61 -9.23 -0.94
C ASP A 177 -5.69 -7.82 -0.34
N GLU A 178 -6.39 -7.71 0.79
CA GLU A 178 -6.32 -6.53 1.65
C GLU A 178 -4.84 -6.33 1.98
N ALA A 179 -4.32 -5.13 1.69
CA ALA A 179 -3.07 -4.70 2.26
C ALA A 179 -3.29 -4.73 3.77
N GLU A 180 -2.86 -5.81 4.43
CA GLU A 180 -2.77 -5.83 5.87
C GLU A 180 -1.87 -4.64 6.22
N ASP A 181 -2.43 -3.61 6.82
CA ASP A 181 -1.64 -2.50 7.34
C ASP A 181 -0.70 -3.02 8.45
N PHE A 182 0.30 -2.24 8.83
CA PHE A 182 1.08 -2.53 10.03
C PHE A 182 0.22 -2.24 11.26
N ASP A 183 -0.73 -3.15 11.52
CA ASP A 183 -1.63 -3.03 12.66
C ASP A 183 -0.83 -3.03 13.97
N LEU A 184 -1.04 -1.97 14.74
CA LEU A 184 -0.44 -1.77 16.04
C LEU A 184 -1.16 -2.67 17.04
N ASN A 185 -0.60 -3.85 17.28
CA ASN A 185 -1.11 -4.80 18.27
C ASN A 185 -0.80 -4.33 19.70
N ILE A 186 -1.55 -3.34 20.18
CA ILE A 186 -1.49 -2.87 21.57
C ILE A 186 -2.83 -3.11 22.26
N ASP A 187 -2.78 -3.80 23.40
CA ASP A 187 -3.96 -3.95 24.27
C ASP A 187 -4.15 -2.65 25.06
N LEU A 188 -5.13 -1.85 24.66
CA LEU A 188 -5.46 -0.57 25.28
C LEU A 188 -6.42 -0.71 26.47
N ASP A 189 -7.11 -1.84 26.59
CA ASP A 189 -8.15 -2.06 27.60
C ASP A 189 -7.58 -2.74 28.85
N GLY A 190 -6.53 -3.57 28.69
CA GLY A 190 -5.78 -4.19 29.79
C GLY A 190 -4.73 -3.30 30.46
N MET A 191 -4.57 -2.03 30.05
CA MET A 191 -3.50 -1.18 30.56
C MET A 191 -3.72 -0.71 32.01
N ASN A 192 -2.68 -0.79 32.84
CA ASN A 192 -2.69 -0.20 34.18
C ASN A 192 -2.42 1.32 34.14
N ALA A 193 -2.74 2.04 35.22
CA ALA A 193 -2.60 3.50 35.30
C ALA A 193 -1.18 4.01 34.97
N GLU A 194 -0.14 3.26 35.35
CA GLU A 194 1.25 3.61 35.05
C GLU A 194 1.56 3.48 33.54
N GLN A 195 1.01 2.46 32.88
CA GLN A 195 1.16 2.26 31.44
C GLN A 195 0.42 3.34 30.66
N VAL A 196 -0.78 3.72 31.10
CA VAL A 196 -1.55 4.83 30.52
C VAL A 196 -0.79 6.15 30.66
N ALA A 197 -0.24 6.43 31.84
CA ALA A 197 0.57 7.63 32.07
C ALA A 197 1.85 7.62 31.22
N GLY A 198 2.53 6.47 31.11
CA GLY A 198 3.71 6.29 30.28
C GLY A 198 3.43 6.52 28.80
N LEU A 199 2.33 5.97 28.28
CA LEU A 199 1.92 6.15 26.90
C LEU A 199 1.59 7.62 26.61
N ASN A 200 0.80 8.27 27.46
CA ASN A 200 0.50 9.70 27.31
C ASN A 200 1.74 10.59 27.40
N LYS A 201 2.75 10.22 28.20
CA LYS A 201 4.04 10.91 28.26
C LYS A 201 4.84 10.77 26.95
N ILE A 202 4.79 9.60 26.32
CA ILE A 202 5.39 9.40 25.00
C ILE A 202 4.66 10.25 23.95
N GLY A 203 3.32 10.28 23.98
CA GLY A 203 2.53 11.12 23.07
C GLY A 203 2.94 12.60 23.11
N GLN A 204 3.23 13.14 24.30
CA GLN A 204 3.71 14.53 24.44
C GLN A 204 5.02 14.82 23.71
N LYS A 205 5.94 13.84 23.62
CA LYS A 205 7.19 13.96 22.84
C LYS A 205 6.91 14.16 21.35
N TYR A 206 5.77 13.66 20.88
CA TYR A 206 5.28 13.74 19.51
C TYR A 206 4.21 14.84 19.33
N ARG A 207 4.23 15.86 20.20
CA ARG A 207 3.33 17.03 20.17
C ARG A 207 1.86 16.72 20.44
N ILE A 208 1.51 15.49 20.83
CA ILE A 208 0.13 15.16 21.19
C ILE A 208 -0.17 15.77 22.57
N VAL A 209 -1.34 16.41 22.69
CA VAL A 209 -1.78 17.02 23.95
C VAL A 209 -1.73 16.00 25.08
N GLY A 210 -1.20 16.45 26.23
CA GLY A 210 -1.01 15.59 27.39
C GLY A 210 -2.32 14.95 27.85
N GLY A 211 -2.32 13.61 27.97
CA GLY A 211 -3.50 12.83 28.36
C GLY A 211 -4.39 12.39 27.20
N SER A 212 -4.17 12.89 25.98
CA SER A 212 -5.03 12.60 24.83
C SER A 212 -4.59 11.41 23.99
N TYR A 213 -3.32 11.00 24.06
CA TYR A 213 -2.78 9.99 23.15
C TYR A 213 -3.46 8.62 23.28
N ILE A 214 -3.73 8.16 24.51
CA ILE A 214 -4.48 6.91 24.71
C ILE A 214 -5.91 6.99 24.16
N ASN A 215 -6.56 8.14 24.28
CA ASN A 215 -7.93 8.31 23.79
C ASN A 215 -7.96 8.27 22.26
N LEU A 216 -6.99 8.91 21.60
CA LEU A 216 -6.83 8.88 20.15
C LEU A 216 -6.61 7.45 19.63
N LEU A 217 -5.74 6.67 20.30
CA LEU A 217 -5.53 5.25 19.97
C LEU A 217 -6.81 4.42 20.12
N LYS A 218 -7.64 4.71 21.15
CA LYS A 218 -8.92 4.02 21.35
C LYS A 218 -9.95 4.41 20.30
N MET A 219 -10.02 5.69 19.91
CA MET A 219 -10.93 6.16 18.87
C MET A 219 -10.57 5.55 17.51
N ASP A 220 -9.29 5.55 17.16
CA ASP A 220 -8.79 4.94 15.93
C ASP A 220 -9.06 3.42 15.87
N ARG A 221 -8.81 2.70 16.97
CA ARG A 221 -9.18 1.27 17.05
C ARG A 221 -10.69 1.06 16.88
N LYS A 222 -11.51 1.93 17.44
CA LYS A 222 -12.97 1.86 17.29
C LYS A 222 -13.38 2.10 15.84
N GLU A 223 -12.82 3.11 15.19
CA GLU A 223 -13.07 3.44 13.78
C GLU A 223 -12.66 2.30 12.84
N GLN A 224 -11.51 1.65 13.11
CA GLN A 224 -11.07 0.45 12.37
C GLN A 224 -12.06 -0.71 12.51
N LEU A 225 -12.59 -0.94 13.71
CA LEU A 225 -13.61 -1.97 13.93
C LEU A 225 -14.93 -1.64 13.23
N GLU A 226 -15.40 -0.40 13.31
CA GLU A 226 -16.63 0.05 12.63
C GLU A 226 -16.49 -0.04 11.10
N THR A 227 -15.36 0.36 10.55
CA THR A 227 -15.09 0.25 9.11
C THR A 227 -14.98 -1.21 8.65
N ALA A 228 -14.36 -2.09 9.45
CA ALA A 228 -14.32 -3.53 9.19
C ALA A 228 -15.73 -4.15 9.20
N GLU A 229 -16.58 -3.78 10.17
CA GLU A 229 -17.96 -4.25 10.25
C GLU A 229 -18.79 -3.79 9.04
N ILE A 230 -18.66 -2.51 8.64
CA ILE A 230 -19.35 -1.98 7.46
C ILE A 230 -18.91 -2.75 6.19
N LYS A 231 -17.61 -2.99 6.03
CA LYS A 231 -17.07 -3.78 4.91
C LYS A 231 -17.60 -5.20 4.91
N GLU A 232 -17.69 -5.86 6.07
CA GLU A 232 -18.25 -7.21 6.18
C GLU A 232 -19.73 -7.24 5.78
N ILE A 233 -20.50 -6.24 6.24
CA ILE A 233 -21.91 -6.08 5.87
C ILE A 233 -22.05 -5.90 4.35
N ASP A 234 -21.24 -5.05 3.73
CA ASP A 234 -21.29 -4.83 2.28
C ASP A 234 -20.85 -6.06 1.49
N ARG A 235 -19.85 -6.80 1.97
CA ARG A 235 -19.46 -8.10 1.41
C ARG A 235 -20.61 -9.12 1.50
N ALA A 236 -21.30 -9.19 2.63
CA ALA A 236 -22.46 -10.06 2.81
C ALA A 236 -23.62 -9.67 1.87
N LYS A 237 -23.89 -8.37 1.71
CA LYS A 237 -24.89 -7.86 0.75
C LYS A 237 -24.54 -8.24 -0.69
N LEU A 238 -23.28 -8.06 -1.10
CA LEU A 238 -22.80 -8.46 -2.43
C LEU A 238 -22.97 -9.96 -2.67
N ALA A 239 -22.56 -10.79 -1.71
CA ALA A 239 -22.70 -12.24 -1.79
C ALA A 239 -24.18 -12.69 -1.88
N LEU A 240 -25.08 -12.02 -1.17
CA LEU A 240 -26.53 -12.24 -1.28
C LEU A 240 -27.07 -11.83 -2.65
N SER A 241 -26.67 -10.66 -3.16
CA SER A 241 -27.07 -10.17 -4.48
C SER A 241 -26.67 -11.14 -5.61
N VAL A 242 -25.43 -11.65 -5.56
CA VAL A 242 -24.94 -12.64 -6.54
C VAL A 242 -25.71 -13.96 -6.46
N LYS A 243 -26.05 -14.42 -5.24
CA LYS A 243 -26.89 -15.61 -5.03
C LYS A 243 -28.32 -15.44 -5.53
N PHE A 244 -28.91 -14.25 -5.40
CA PHE A 244 -30.25 -13.97 -5.93
C PHE A 244 -30.26 -13.94 -7.46
N MET A 245 -29.23 -13.39 -8.10
CA MET A 245 -29.07 -13.40 -9.56
C MET A 245 -28.94 -14.83 -10.11
N HIS A 246 -28.20 -15.71 -9.42
CA HIS A 246 -28.09 -17.13 -9.80
C HIS A 246 -29.37 -17.95 -9.64
N LYS A 247 -30.33 -17.48 -8.84
CA LYS A 247 -31.60 -18.20 -8.58
C LYS A 247 -32.74 -17.79 -9.52
N LEU A 248 -32.51 -16.77 -10.33
CA LEU A 248 -33.49 -16.19 -11.28
C LEU A 248 -33.19 -16.54 -12.75
N LEU A 249 -32.15 -17.33 -13.01
CA LEU A 249 -31.84 -17.98 -14.29
C LEU A 249 -32.11 -19.48 -14.18
#